data_AF-A0A1F6LMA5-F1
#
_entry.id   AF-A0A1F6LMA5-F1
#
_cell.length_a   1.000
_cell.length_b   1.000
_cell.length_c   1.000
_cell.angle_alpha   90.00
_cell.angle_beta   90.00
_cell.angle_gamma   90.00
#
_symmetry.space_group_name_H-M   'P 1'
#
loop_
_entity.id
_entity.type
_entity.pdbx_description
1 polymer ?
#
loop_
_entity_poly.entity_id
_entity_poly.type
_entity_poly.pdbx_seq_one_letter_code
_entity_poly.pdbx_strand_id
1 'polypeptide(L)'
;MTVMTVPRVLREKMGDDGVEGLVEFVARTNGALRSEIVSLVDDKFARRLSEEIGKLRVEMHDELGKLRAEFFGALHSEIGKLRAEMHDELGKLRAEIIKWMFLFWLGQAAVVLGLFLKFR
;
A
#
# COMPACT_ATOMS: atom_id res chain seq x y z
N MET A 1 24.90 1.52 -42.05
CA MET A 1 25.98 2.51 -42.28
C MET A 1 25.38 3.63 -43.10
N THR A 2 25.30 4.84 -42.57
CA THR A 2 24.84 6.01 -43.34
C THR A 2 25.97 6.38 -44.29
N VAL A 3 25.80 6.09 -45.57
CA VAL A 3 26.79 6.48 -46.59
C VAL A 3 26.68 7.99 -46.75
N MET A 4 27.62 8.72 -46.16
CA MET A 4 27.68 10.18 -46.27
C MET A 4 28.19 10.52 -47.68
N THR A 5 27.26 10.79 -48.60
CA THR A 5 27.60 11.19 -49.96
C THR A 5 28.05 12.64 -49.95
N VAL A 6 29.33 12.89 -50.25
CA VAL A 6 29.86 14.26 -50.30
C VAL A 6 29.33 14.95 -51.56
N PRO A 7 28.66 16.12 -51.42
CA PRO A 7 28.20 16.92 -52.56
C PRO A 7 29.34 17.27 -53.54
N ARG A 8 29.07 17.19 -54.86
CA ARG A 8 30.06 17.50 -55.91
C ARG A 8 30.72 18.88 -55.76
N VAL A 9 29.94 19.87 -55.34
CA VAL A 9 30.40 21.25 -55.12
C VAL A 9 31.52 21.34 -54.08
N LEU A 10 31.47 20.52 -53.02
CA LEU A 10 32.52 20.48 -52.00
C LEU A 10 33.79 19.81 -52.55
N ARG A 11 33.64 18.81 -53.42
CA ARG A 11 34.75 18.10 -54.06
C ARG A 11 35.49 18.97 -55.07
N GLU A 12 34.76 19.74 -55.88
CA GLU A 12 35.35 20.71 -56.83
C GLU A 12 36.05 21.89 -56.14
N LYS A 13 35.53 22.37 -55.00
CA LYS A 13 36.10 23.54 -54.31
C LYS A 13 37.21 23.22 -53.30
N MET A 14 37.20 22.02 -52.70
CA MET A 14 38.13 21.66 -51.62
C MET A 14 39.21 20.65 -52.04
N GLY A 15 39.10 20.06 -53.24
CA GLY A 15 39.93 18.94 -53.66
C GLY A 15 39.61 17.65 -52.90
N ASP A 16 40.20 16.53 -53.31
CA ASP A 16 39.94 15.22 -52.70
C ASP A 16 40.45 15.16 -51.24
N ASP A 17 41.66 15.66 -50.96
CA ASP A 17 42.23 15.69 -49.60
C ASP A 17 41.40 16.52 -48.62
N GLY A 18 40.88 17.68 -49.07
CA GLY A 18 40.05 18.55 -48.24
C GLY A 18 38.68 17.93 -47.94
N VAL A 19 38.13 17.15 -48.88
CA VAL A 19 36.91 16.37 -48.67
C VAL A 19 37.14 15.24 -47.68
N GLU A 20 38.26 14.53 -47.79
CA GLU A 20 38.59 13.42 -46.89
C GLU A 20 38.73 13.91 -45.43
N GLY A 21 39.46 15.01 -45.22
CA GLY A 21 39.58 15.63 -43.89
C GLY A 21 38.25 16.12 -43.32
N LEU A 22 37.35 16.67 -44.16
CA LEU A 22 36.02 17.09 -43.73
C LEU A 22 35.14 15.89 -43.35
N VAL A 23 35.18 14.81 -44.12
CA VAL A 23 34.45 13.56 -43.81
C VAL A 23 34.95 12.97 -42.51
N GLU A 24 36.27 12.93 -42.29
CA GLU A 24 36.85 12.43 -41.05
C GLU A 24 36.43 13.30 -39.85
N PHE A 25 36.48 14.64 -39.99
CA PHE A 25 36.05 15.56 -38.95
C PHE A 25 34.56 15.38 -38.59
N VAL A 26 33.68 15.28 -39.59
CA VAL A 26 32.25 15.06 -39.37
C VAL A 26 31.99 13.68 -38.77
N ALA A 27 32.68 12.64 -39.24
CA ALA A 27 32.54 11.29 -38.69
C ALA A 27 32.97 11.22 -37.22
N ARG A 28 34.11 11.85 -36.86
CA ARG A 28 34.59 11.95 -35.48
C ARG A 28 33.62 12.74 -34.61
N THR A 29 33.16 13.90 -35.08
CA THR A 29 32.22 14.77 -34.34
C THR A 29 30.88 14.08 -34.13
N ASN A 30 30.34 13.41 -35.16
CA ASN A 30 29.08 12.68 -35.06
C ASN A 30 29.21 11.44 -34.15
N GLY A 31 30.36 10.77 -34.16
CA GLY A 31 30.67 9.69 -33.23
C GLY A 31 30.70 10.17 -31.78
N ALA A 32 31.39 11.29 -31.52
CA ALA A 32 31.48 11.90 -30.19
C ALA A 32 30.10 12.36 -29.69
N LEU A 33 29.34 13.07 -30.54
CA LEU A 33 27.98 13.54 -30.20
C LEU A 33 27.04 12.37 -29.91
N ARG A 34 27.09 11.31 -30.72
CA ARG A 34 26.27 10.11 -30.49
C ARG A 34 26.62 9.46 -29.16
N SER A 35 27.90 9.34 -28.84
CA SER A 35 28.36 8.80 -27.56
C SER A 35 27.88 9.63 -26.38
N GLU A 36 27.98 10.96 -26.47
CA GLU A 36 27.54 11.89 -25.43
C GLU A 36 26.03 11.82 -25.23
N ILE A 37 25.24 11.81 -26.31
CA ILE A 37 23.78 11.67 -26.26
C ILE A 37 23.38 10.35 -25.59
N VAL A 38 24.03 9.24 -25.95
CA VAL A 38 23.75 7.94 -25.33
C VAL A 38 24.02 8.01 -23.82
N SER A 39 25.16 8.54 -23.41
CA SER A 39 25.49 8.67 -21.98
C SER A 39 24.50 9.56 -21.22
N LEU A 40 24.09 10.69 -21.82
CA LEU A 40 23.15 11.62 -21.21
C LEU A 40 21.76 11.00 -21.04
N VAL A 41 21.32 10.23 -22.04
CA VAL A 41 20.03 9.54 -22.02
C VAL A 41 20.06 8.44 -20.98
N ASP A 42 21.11 7.62 -20.93
CA ASP A 42 21.26 6.56 -19.93
C ASP A 42 21.25 7.12 -18.51
N ASP A 43 22.02 8.18 -18.24
CA ASP A 43 22.06 8.83 -16.92
C ASP A 43 20.70 9.42 -16.53
N LYS A 44 20.04 10.13 -17.45
CA LYS A 44 18.70 10.69 -17.17
C LYS A 44 17.66 9.60 -16.95
N PHE A 45 17.72 8.52 -17.72
CA PHE A 45 16.80 7.41 -17.60
C PHE A 45 17.00 6.66 -16.28
N ALA A 46 18.25 6.35 -15.92
CA ALA A 46 18.60 5.72 -14.65
C ALA A 46 18.16 6.56 -13.45
N ARG A 47 18.39 7.89 -13.48
CA ARG A 47 17.93 8.80 -12.42
C ARG A 47 16.41 8.81 -12.30
N ARG A 48 15.69 9.02 -13.41
CA ARG A 48 14.21 9.03 -13.40
C ARG A 48 13.63 7.72 -12.92
N LEU A 49 14.16 6.58 -13.36
CA LEU A 49 13.72 5.28 -12.86
C LEU A 49 13.96 5.11 -11.37
N SER A 50 15.13 5.52 -10.88
CA SER A 50 15.44 5.45 -9.45
C SER A 50 14.49 6.32 -8.61
N GLU A 51 14.18 7.52 -9.10
CA GLU A 51 13.21 8.42 -8.47
C GLU A 51 11.79 7.83 -8.45
N GLU A 52 11.30 7.32 -9.59
CA GLU A 52 9.96 6.73 -9.70
C GLU A 52 9.82 5.45 -8.86
N ILE A 53 10.85 4.59 -8.84
CA ILE A 53 10.88 3.42 -7.96
C ILE A 53 10.88 3.85 -6.48
N GLY A 54 11.61 4.93 -6.15
CA GLY A 54 11.64 5.51 -4.82
C GLY A 54 10.26 6.00 -4.37
N LYS A 55 9.59 6.78 -5.22
CA LYS A 55 8.22 7.27 -4.97
C LYS A 55 7.24 6.12 -4.80
N LEU A 56 7.23 5.17 -5.74
CA LEU A 56 6.34 4.01 -5.68
C LEU A 56 6.53 3.20 -4.40
N ARG A 57 7.78 3.02 -3.95
CA ARG A 57 8.07 2.34 -2.68
C ARG A 57 7.48 3.07 -1.48
N VAL A 58 7.59 4.40 -1.44
CA VAL A 58 7.03 5.22 -0.36
C VAL A 58 5.50 5.16 -0.39
N GLU A 59 4.88 5.33 -1.55
CA GLU A 59 3.42 5.24 -1.73
C GLU A 59 2.88 3.87 -1.30
N MET A 60 3.52 2.78 -1.75
CA MET A 60 3.12 1.43 -1.34
C MET A 60 3.25 1.22 0.17
N HIS A 61 4.30 1.75 0.80
CA HIS A 61 4.48 1.62 2.24
C HIS A 61 3.41 2.39 3.02
N ASP A 62 3.07 3.60 2.57
CA ASP A 62 2.03 4.43 3.18
C ASP A 62 0.64 3.78 3.04
N GLU A 63 0.28 3.33 1.84
CA GLU A 63 -1.00 2.65 1.59
C GLU A 63 -1.14 1.34 2.38
N LEU A 64 -0.07 0.54 2.47
CA LEU A 64 -0.06 -0.64 3.35
C LEU A 64 -0.20 -0.27 4.84
N GLY A 65 0.38 0.85 5.25
CA GLY A 65 0.25 1.40 6.60
C GLY A 65 -1.18 1.79 6.92
N LYS A 66 -1.83 2.54 6.03
CA LYS A 66 -3.25 2.94 6.15
C LYS A 66 -4.16 1.73 6.19
N LEU A 67 -4.03 0.81 5.23
CA LEU A 67 -4.86 -0.40 5.17
C LEU A 67 -4.72 -1.24 6.45
N ARG A 68 -3.50 -1.36 6.98
CA ARG A 68 -3.25 -2.04 8.26
C ARG A 68 -3.95 -1.33 9.41
N ALA A 69 -3.81 -0.01 9.52
CA ALA A 69 -4.42 0.77 10.59
C ALA A 69 -5.95 0.69 10.55
N GLU A 70 -6.56 0.82 9.37
CA GLU A 70 -8.00 0.70 9.16
C GLU A 70 -8.50 -0.70 9.52
N PHE A 71 -7.83 -1.74 9.03
CA PHE A 71 -8.21 -3.12 9.30
C PHE A 71 -8.15 -3.46 10.80
N PHE A 72 -7.03 -3.15 11.47
CA PHE A 72 -6.89 -3.43 12.90
C PHE A 72 -7.80 -2.54 13.76
N GLY A 73 -8.02 -1.28 13.37
CA GLY A 73 -8.94 -0.38 14.05
C GLY A 73 -10.38 -0.87 13.99
N ALA A 74 -10.84 -1.27 12.80
CA ALA A 74 -12.17 -1.83 12.60
C ALA A 74 -12.37 -3.14 13.39
N LEU A 75 -11.41 -4.06 13.28
CA LEU A 75 -11.45 -5.36 13.98
C LEU A 75 -11.47 -5.16 15.50
N HIS A 76 -10.63 -4.27 16.05
CA HIS A 76 -10.63 -3.98 17.48
C HIS A 76 -11.96 -3.40 17.96
N SER A 77 -12.57 -2.52 17.16
CA SER A 77 -13.89 -1.95 17.42
C SER A 77 -14.99 -3.03 17.43
N GLU A 78 -14.99 -3.93 16.45
CA GLU A 78 -15.96 -5.04 16.39
C GLU A 78 -15.80 -6.01 17.56
N ILE A 79 -14.57 -6.39 17.92
CA ILE A 79 -14.30 -7.22 19.11
C ILE A 79 -14.79 -6.51 20.38
N GLY A 80 -14.55 -5.21 20.49
CA GLY A 80 -15.01 -4.39 21.62
C GLY A 80 -16.52 -4.40 21.76
N LYS A 81 -17.25 -4.22 20.65
CA LYS A 81 -18.71 -4.29 20.60
C LYS A 81 -19.22 -5.67 20.98
N LEU A 82 -18.69 -6.73 20.35
CA LEU A 82 -19.10 -8.10 20.64
C LEU A 82 -18.89 -8.47 22.12
N ARG A 83 -17.76 -8.04 22.71
CA ARG A 83 -17.49 -8.25 24.15
C ARG A 83 -18.51 -7.53 25.02
N ALA A 84 -18.87 -6.29 24.68
CA ALA A 84 -19.86 -5.52 25.43
C ALA A 84 -21.24 -6.16 25.36
N GLU A 85 -21.67 -6.58 24.15
CA GLU A 85 -22.93 -7.29 23.93
C GLU A 85 -22.99 -8.59 24.74
N MET A 86 -21.95 -9.42 24.70
CA MET A 86 -21.87 -10.64 25.50
C MET A 86 -21.95 -10.37 27.01
N HIS A 87 -21.31 -9.31 27.50
CA HIS A 87 -21.37 -8.97 28.92
C HIS A 87 -22.78 -8.52 29.34
N ASP A 88 -23.47 -7.77 28.50
CA ASP A 88 -24.85 -7.34 28.73
C ASP A 88 -25.82 -8.54 28.72
N GLU A 89 -25.70 -9.45 27.75
CA GLU A 89 -26.51 -10.66 27.69
C GLU A 89 -26.29 -11.57 28.91
N LEU A 90 -25.04 -11.77 29.34
CA LEU A 90 -24.73 -12.52 30.56
C LEU A 90 -25.30 -11.84 31.80
N GLY A 91 -25.26 -10.50 31.86
CA GLY A 91 -25.86 -9.71 32.92
C GLY A 91 -27.37 -9.92 33.02
N LYS A 92 -28.07 -9.86 31.87
CA LYS A 92 -29.51 -10.12 31.78
C LYS A 92 -29.86 -11.54 32.21
N LEU A 93 -29.16 -12.55 31.69
CA LEU A 93 -29.37 -13.94 32.05
C LEU A 93 -29.18 -14.17 33.56
N ARG A 94 -28.13 -13.58 34.15
CA ARG A 94 -27.89 -13.66 35.60
C ARG A 94 -29.03 -13.02 36.39
N ALA A 95 -29.51 -11.85 35.97
CA ALA A 95 -30.62 -11.17 36.63
C ALA A 95 -31.92 -11.98 36.55
N GLU A 96 -32.20 -12.59 35.39
CA GLU A 96 -33.36 -13.47 35.20
C GLU A 96 -33.28 -14.70 36.10
N ILE A 97 -32.13 -15.38 36.15
CA ILE A 97 -31.92 -16.53 37.04
C ILE A 97 -32.16 -16.14 38.50
N ILE A 98 -31.60 -15.01 38.95
CA ILE A 98 -31.81 -14.52 40.32
C ILE A 98 -33.30 -14.25 40.58
N LYS A 99 -34.00 -13.59 39.65
CA LYS A 99 -35.44 -13.32 39.76
C LYS A 99 -36.24 -14.61 39.92
N TRP A 100 -35.96 -15.63 39.09
CA TRP A 100 -36.64 -16.91 39.18
C TRP A 100 -36.30 -17.68 40.46
N MET A 101 -35.05 -17.63 40.91
CA MET A 101 -34.66 -18.20 42.21
C MET A 101 -35.43 -17.56 43.37
N PHE A 102 -35.57 -16.23 43.38
CA PHE A 102 -36.35 -15.53 44.42
C PHE A 102 -37.82 -15.95 44.41
N LEU A 103 -38.46 -15.99 43.24
CA LEU A 103 -39.86 -16.43 43.12
C LEU A 103 -40.04 -17.87 43.60
N PHE A 104 -39.11 -18.75 43.20
CA PHE A 104 -39.10 -20.15 43.66
C PHE A 104 -38.98 -20.24 45.18
N TRP A 105 -37.98 -19.58 45.77
CA TRP A 105 -37.73 -19.60 47.22
C TRP A 105 -38.87 -18.99 48.02
N LEU A 106 -39.49 -17.91 47.53
CA LEU A 106 -40.65 -17.30 48.18
C LEU A 106 -41.83 -18.28 48.21
N GLY A 107 -42.08 -18.99 47.10
CA GLY A 107 -43.10 -20.03 47.03
C GLY A 107 -42.83 -21.19 47.99
N GLN A 108 -41.59 -21.70 48.03
CA GLN A 108 -41.18 -22.75 48.97
C GLN A 108 -41.36 -22.31 50.43
N ALA A 109 -40.92 -21.09 50.78
CA ALA A 109 -41.08 -20.54 52.13
C ALA A 109 -42.56 -20.45 52.53
N ALA A 110 -43.45 -19.99 51.64
CA ALA A 110 -44.88 -19.91 51.90
C ALA A 110 -45.51 -21.30 52.16
N VAL A 111 -45.12 -22.33 51.40
CA VAL A 111 -45.58 -23.72 51.61
C VAL A 111 -45.12 -24.26 52.97
N VAL A 112 -43.84 -24.08 53.31
CA VAL A 112 -43.29 -24.53 54.61
C VAL A 112 -43.98 -23.80 55.76
N LEU A 113 -44.18 -22.48 55.66
CA LEU A 113 -44.88 -21.69 56.67
C LEU A 113 -46.33 -22.17 56.85
N GLY A 114 -47.03 -22.44 55.75
CA GLY A 114 -48.40 -22.96 55.77
C GLY A 114 -48.52 -24.32 56.43
N LEU A 115 -47.57 -25.23 56.16
CA LEU A 115 -47.49 -26.52 56.85
C LEU A 115 -47.22 -26.33 58.35
N PHE A 116 -46.26 -25.48 58.72
CA PHE A 116 -45.93 -25.21 60.11
C PHE A 116 -47.13 -24.66 60.91
N LEU A 117 -47.94 -23.78 60.32
CA LEU A 117 -49.16 -23.26 60.93
C LEU A 117 -50.28 -24.31 61.05
N LYS A 118 -50.34 -25.29 60.14
CA LYS A 118 -51.33 -26.37 60.18
C LYS A 118 -51.03 -27.43 61.24
N PHE A 119 -49.75 -27.65 61.55
CA PHE A 119 -49.30 -28.65 62.52
C PHE A 119 -49.03 -28.09 63.94
N ARG A 120 -49.36 -26.82 64.19
CA ARG A 120 -49.33 -26.16 65.50
C ARG A 120 -50.74 -25.95 66.04
#